data_AF-A0A3L8Q267-F1
#
_entry.id   AF-A0A3L8Q267-F1
#
_cell.length_a   1.000
_cell.length_b   1.000
_cell.length_c   1.000
_cell.angle_alpha   90.00
_cell.angle_beta   90.00
_cell.angle_gamma   90.00
#
_symmetry.space_group_name_H-M   'P 1'
#
loop_
_entity.id
_entity.type
_entity.pdbx_description
1 polymer ?
#
loop_
_entity_poly.entity_id
_entity_poly.type
_entity_poly.pdbx_seq_one_letter_code
_entity_poly.pdbx_strand_id
1 'polypeptide(L)' 'MNERLLPLNIPQKVVEVTQTEAEEMGAFEEDALSELNAWEAVEVDTDEE' A
#
# COMPACT_ATOMS: atom_id res chain seq x y z
N MET A 1 -15.93 -5.18 8.77
CA MET A 1 -14.58 -5.30 8.18
C MET A 1 -14.73 -6.02 6.85
N ASN A 2 -14.17 -5.46 5.77
CA ASN A 2 -14.29 -6.04 4.42
C ASN A 2 -13.24 -7.15 4.26
N GLU A 3 -13.66 -8.42 4.40
CA GLU A 3 -12.76 -9.59 4.47
C GLU A 3 -11.90 -9.78 3.21
N ARG A 4 -12.34 -9.20 2.08
CA ARG A 4 -11.59 -9.16 0.82
C ARG A 4 -10.28 -8.37 0.87
N LEU A 5 -10.13 -7.43 1.81
CA LEU A 5 -8.95 -6.56 1.94
C LEU A 5 -7.89 -7.09 2.93
N LEU A 6 -8.25 -8.09 3.75
CA LEU A 6 -7.30 -8.77 4.65
C LEU A 6 -5.99 -9.21 3.97
N PRO A 7 -5.99 -9.64 2.69
CA PRO A 7 -4.77 -10.07 2.03
C PRO A 7 -3.78 -8.96 1.65
N LEU A 8 -4.11 -7.67 1.82
CA LEU A 8 -3.17 -6.56 1.57
C LEU A 8 -1.90 -6.64 2.44
N ASN A 9 -1.98 -7.29 3.60
CA ASN A 9 -0.83 -7.51 4.48
C ASN A 9 0.05 -8.70 4.04
N ILE A 10 -0.32 -9.41 2.97
CA ILE A 10 0.45 -10.54 2.46
C ILE A 10 1.34 -10.03 1.32
N PRO A 11 2.67 -10.12 1.45
CA PRO A 11 3.59 -9.69 0.40
C PRO A 11 3.29 -10.35 -0.95
N GLN A 12 3.52 -9.62 -2.04
CA GLN A 12 3.34 -10.09 -3.42
C GLN A 12 1.92 -10.52 -3.79
N LYS A 13 0.91 -10.22 -2.95
CA LYS A 13 -0.48 -10.55 -3.23
C LYS A 13 -1.22 -9.36 -3.85
N VAL A 14 -1.67 -9.53 -5.08
CA VAL A 14 -2.50 -8.53 -5.77
C VAL A 14 -3.96 -8.69 -5.33
N VAL A 15 -4.58 -7.59 -4.91
CA VAL A 15 -6.00 -7.53 -4.54
C VAL A 15 -6.66 -6.48 -5.42
N GLU A 16 -7.63 -6.90 -6.23
CA GLU A 16 -8.43 -5.98 -7.04
C GLU A 16 -9.50 -5.30 -6.17
N VAL A 17 -9.50 -3.98 -6.20
CA VAL A 17 -10.44 -3.11 -5.50
C VAL A 17 -11.13 -2.17 -6.49
N THR A 18 -12.34 -1.73 -6.15
CA THR A 18 -13.03 -0.69 -6.91
C THR A 18 -12.43 0.68 -6.62
N GLN A 19 -12.70 1.66 -7.49
CA GLN A 19 -12.26 3.04 -7.29
C GLN A 19 -12.74 3.59 -5.94
N THR A 20 -14.01 3.39 -5.59
CA THR A 20 -14.58 3.84 -4.31
C THR A 20 -13.87 3.20 -3.11
N GLU A 21 -13.55 1.90 -3.17
CA GLU A 21 -12.80 1.23 -2.10
C GLU A 21 -11.37 1.78 -1.97
N ALA A 22 -10.71 2.11 -3.09
CA ALA A 22 -9.39 2.74 -3.07
C ALA A 22 -9.43 4.14 -2.45
N GLU A 23 -10.45 4.94 -2.78
CA GLU A 23 -10.64 6.28 -2.20
C GLU A 23 -10.91 6.23 -0.69
N GLU A 24 -11.77 5.31 -0.23
CA GLU A 24 -12.03 5.09 1.20
C GLU A 24 -10.76 4.67 1.98
N MET A 25 -9.84 4.00 1.29
CA MET A 25 -8.55 3.60 1.83
C MET A 25 -7.47 4.69 1.77
N GLY A 26 -7.76 5.84 1.16
CA GLY A 26 -6.78 6.89 0.94
C GLY A 26 -5.76 6.57 -0.17
N ALA A 27 -6.03 5.57 -1.01
CA ALA A 27 -5.20 5.21 -2.14
C ALA A 27 -5.51 6.11 -3.35
N PHE A 28 -5.06 7.37 -3.28
CA PHE A 28 -5.20 8.36 -4.35
C PHE A 28 -3.92 8.44 -5.18
N GLU A 29 -4.05 8.48 -6.51
CA GLU A 29 -2.90 8.54 -7.44
C GLU A 29 -2.05 9.80 -7.25
N GLU A 30 -2.65 10.92 -6.81
CA GLU A 30 -1.95 12.17 -6.56
C GLU A 30 -1.03 12.13 -5.33
N ASP A 31 -1.38 11.32 -4.33
CA ASP A 31 -0.60 11.13 -3.08
C ASP A 31 0.19 9.82 -3.07
N ALA A 32 -0.02 8.95 -4.06
CA ALA A 32 0.70 7.69 -4.17
C ALA A 32 2.16 7.93 -4.54
N LEU A 33 3.07 7.28 -3.83
CA LEU A 33 4.48 7.24 -4.21
C LEU A 33 4.61 6.50 -5.55
N SER A 34 5.44 7.05 -6.43
CA SER A 34 5.89 6.31 -7.62
C SER A 34 6.57 5.01 -7.18
N GLU A 35 6.58 3.98 -8.01
CA GLU A 35 7.24 2.70 -7.70
C GLU A 35 8.70 2.94 -7.24
N LEU A 36 9.46 3.77 -7.97
CA LEU A 36 10.82 4.15 -7.62
C LEU A 36 10.91 4.78 -6.23
N ASN A 37 10.04 5.77 -5.95
CA ASN A 37 10.01 6.44 -4.65
C ASN A 37 9.58 5.49 -3.52
N ALA A 38 8.72 4.51 -3.81
CA ALA A 38 8.29 3.51 -2.84
C ALA A 38 9.41 2.53 -2.50
N TRP A 39 10.24 2.14 -3.48
CA TRP A 39 11.44 1.34 -3.23
C TRP A 39 12.50 2.11 -2.44
N GLU A 40 12.69 3.40 -2.72
CA GLU A 40 13.64 4.26 -2.02
C GLU A 40 13.16 4.64 -0.60
N ALA A 41 11.84 4.80 -0.39
CA ALA A 41 11.25 5.03 0.93
C ALA A 41 11.33 3.81 1.87
N VAL A 42 11.74 2.65 1.35
CA VAL A 42 12.08 1.45 2.13
C VAL A 42 13.56 1.49 2.57
N GLU A 43 14.18 2.66 2.69
CA GLU A 43 15.20 2.86 3.72
C GLU A 43 14.48 3.01 5.07
N VAL A 44 14.03 1.87 5.61
CA VAL A 44 13.79 1.76 7.04
C VAL A 44 15.14 1.97 7.72
N ASP A 45 15.33 3.11 8.37
CA ASP A 45 16.17 3.22 9.56
C ASP A 45 15.58 2.24 10.60
N THR A 46 15.83 0.95 10.42
CA THR A 46 15.95 0.05 11.56
C THR A 46 17.28 0.38 12.20
N ASP A 47 17.33 1.51 12.91
CA ASP A 47 18.28 1.68 14.01
C ASP A 47 17.98 0.57 15.03
N GLU A 48 18.54 -0.61 14.80
CA GLU A 48 18.82 -1.57 15.86
C GLU A 48 20.03 -1.05 16.65
N GLU A 49 19.79 -0.13 17.60
CA GLU A 49 20.58 0.02 18.84
C GLU A 49 19.67 0.21 20.06
#